data_AF-A0A7K1BEJ7-F1
#
_entry.id   AF-A0A7K1BEJ7-F1
#
_cell.length_a   1.000
_cell.length_b   1.000
_cell.length_c   1.000
_cell.angle_alpha   90.00
_cell.angle_beta   90.00
_cell.angle_gamma   90.00
#
_symmetry.space_group_name_H-M   'P 1'
#
loop_
_entity.id
_entity.type
_entity.pdbx_description
1 polymer ?
#
loop_
_entity_poly.entity_id
_entity_poly.type
_entity_poly.pdbx_seq_one_letter_code
_entity_poly.pdbx_strand_id
1 'polypeptide(L)'
;MRRNFLIFVLAISLCAIATPARSETVSAETKMVLVKTIYGDISPKSVRSSGNGIVSAHNMMYRHSVTIYDSQTFELIKTVPDSVQLSKFGLSKFTSIFRGAPVEGAYSPDGKYLYVTNYAMYGKGFNREGHDTCSPASKYDKSFLYRINLENYVIDNVY
;
A
#
# COMPACT_ATOMS: atom_id res chain seq x y z
N MET A 1 -42.07 -44.41 -33.27
CA MET A 1 -40.81 -43.78 -33.77
C MET A 1 -40.47 -42.46 -33.07
N ARG A 2 -41.44 -41.59 -32.76
CA ARG A 2 -41.20 -40.28 -32.11
C ARG A 2 -40.66 -40.33 -30.67
N ARG A 3 -41.07 -41.31 -29.86
CA ARG A 3 -40.68 -41.43 -28.44
C ARG A 3 -39.23 -41.88 -28.23
N ASN A 4 -38.70 -42.72 -29.11
CA ASN A 4 -37.30 -43.19 -29.02
C ASN A 4 -36.32 -42.12 -29.51
N PHE A 5 -36.75 -41.23 -30.42
CA PHE A 5 -35.95 -40.11 -30.91
C PHE A 5 -35.77 -39.02 -29.83
N LEU A 6 -36.82 -38.76 -29.04
CA LEU A 6 -36.78 -37.83 -27.90
C LEU A 6 -35.85 -38.28 -26.78
N ILE A 7 -35.76 -39.59 -26.51
CA ILE A 7 -34.85 -40.15 -25.49
C ILE A 7 -33.39 -40.00 -25.92
N PHE A 8 -33.09 -40.18 -27.21
CA PHE A 8 -31.75 -40.00 -27.75
C PHE A 8 -31.27 -38.53 -27.72
N VAL A 9 -32.17 -37.57 -27.97
CA VAL A 9 -31.83 -36.14 -27.91
C VAL A 9 -31.59 -35.67 -26.46
N LEU A 10 -32.34 -36.20 -25.48
CA LEU A 10 -32.12 -35.87 -24.06
C LEU A 10 -30.80 -36.41 -23.52
N ALA A 11 -30.38 -37.61 -23.94
CA ALA A 11 -29.14 -38.24 -23.50
C ALA A 11 -27.88 -37.50 -24.02
N ILE A 12 -27.93 -36.98 -25.26
CA ILE A 12 -26.82 -36.21 -25.84
C ILE A 12 -26.70 -34.83 -25.19
N SER A 13 -27.83 -34.22 -24.77
CA SER A 13 -27.82 -32.93 -24.06
C SER A 13 -27.21 -33.01 -22.65
N LEU A 14 -27.20 -34.18 -22.01
CA LEU A 14 -26.59 -34.35 -20.67
C LEU A 14 -25.06 -34.51 -20.71
N CYS A 15 -24.47 -34.89 -21.85
CA CYS A 15 -23.03 -35.14 -21.97
C CYS A 15 -22.22 -33.90 -22.42
N ALA A 16 -22.85 -32.75 -22.68
CA ALA A 16 -22.20 -31.63 -23.35
C ALA A 16 -21.48 -30.62 -22.44
N ILE A 17 -21.48 -30.75 -21.11
CA ILE A 17 -20.81 -29.76 -20.24
C ILE A 17 -20.17 -30.41 -19.01
N ALA A 18 -19.23 -31.33 -19.22
CA ALA A 18 -18.25 -31.67 -18.21
C ALA A 18 -16.95 -30.92 -18.53
N THR A 19 -16.92 -29.60 -18.30
CA THR A 19 -15.63 -28.90 -18.22
C THR A 19 -14.92 -29.45 -16.99
N PRO A 20 -13.74 -30.08 -17.12
CA PRO A 20 -13.00 -30.52 -15.96
C PRO A 20 -12.75 -29.31 -15.05
N ALA A 21 -13.10 -29.43 -13.77
CA ALA A 21 -12.76 -28.43 -12.77
C ALA A 21 -11.23 -28.35 -12.72
N ARG A 22 -10.66 -27.30 -13.31
CA ARG A 22 -9.24 -27.03 -13.23
C ARG A 22 -8.99 -26.40 -11.87
N SER A 23 -8.20 -27.07 -11.03
CA SER A 23 -7.71 -26.46 -9.79
C SER A 23 -6.97 -25.17 -10.14
N GLU A 24 -7.22 -24.11 -9.37
CA GLU A 24 -6.38 -22.92 -9.44
C GLU A 24 -4.94 -23.30 -9.07
N THR A 25 -3.98 -22.72 -9.78
CA THR A 25 -2.56 -22.85 -9.43
C THR A 25 -2.35 -22.19 -8.08
N VAL A 26 -1.97 -22.98 -7.06
CA VAL A 26 -1.73 -22.43 -5.73
C VAL A 26 -0.41 -21.67 -5.70
N SER A 27 -0.28 -20.66 -4.82
CA SER A 27 0.95 -19.87 -4.70
C SER A 27 2.20 -20.73 -4.48
N ALA A 28 2.07 -21.90 -3.84
CA ALA A 28 3.15 -22.86 -3.60
C ALA A 28 3.72 -23.50 -4.89
N GLU A 29 2.96 -23.51 -5.98
CA GLU A 29 3.38 -24.04 -7.28
C GLU A 29 4.00 -22.95 -8.18
N THR A 30 3.98 -21.70 -7.72
CA THR A 30 4.52 -20.55 -8.45
C THR A 30 5.87 -20.12 -7.88
N LYS A 31 6.68 -19.43 -8.69
CA LYS A 31 7.93 -18.81 -8.24
C LYS A 31 7.93 -17.34 -8.60
N MET A 32 8.45 -16.50 -7.71
CA MET A 32 8.68 -15.11 -8.04
C MET A 32 9.81 -15.00 -9.06
N VAL A 33 9.58 -14.18 -10.08
CA VAL A 33 10.56 -13.83 -11.11
C VAL A 33 10.74 -12.32 -11.12
N LEU A 34 11.97 -11.86 -11.36
CA LEU A 34 12.25 -10.44 -11.49
C LEU A 34 11.66 -9.93 -12.82
N VAL A 35 10.70 -9.02 -12.73
CA VAL A 35 10.07 -8.38 -13.91
C VAL A 35 10.65 -7.00 -14.21
N LYS A 36 11.01 -6.25 -13.16
CA LYS A 36 11.52 -4.89 -13.26
C LYS A 36 12.28 -4.53 -11.99
N THR A 37 13.38 -3.78 -12.14
CA THR A 37 14.02 -3.06 -11.04
C THR A 37 13.76 -1.57 -11.22
N ILE A 38 13.29 -0.92 -10.15
CA ILE A 38 13.09 0.53 -10.09
C ILE A 38 14.29 1.15 -9.38
N TYR A 39 14.87 2.18 -9.99
CA TYR A 39 16.02 2.92 -9.48
C TYR A 39 15.68 4.41 -9.32
N GLY A 40 16.59 5.18 -8.73
CA GLY A 40 16.48 6.62 -8.57
C GLY A 40 16.49 7.03 -7.11
N ASP A 41 15.82 8.15 -6.82
CA ASP A 41 15.79 8.76 -5.49
C ASP A 41 14.76 8.07 -4.57
N ILE A 42 14.91 6.76 -4.37
CA ILE A 42 14.04 5.94 -3.52
C ILE A 42 14.87 5.11 -2.54
N SER A 43 14.31 4.85 -1.36
CA SER A 43 14.91 4.00 -0.34
C SER A 43 13.79 3.36 0.50
N PRO A 44 12.95 2.52 -0.10
CA PRO A 44 11.75 2.06 0.56
C PRO A 44 12.08 1.08 1.68
N LYS A 45 11.42 1.23 2.82
CA LYS A 45 11.44 0.24 3.90
C LYS A 45 10.35 -0.82 3.71
N SER A 46 9.22 -0.41 3.15
CA SER A 46 8.11 -1.28 2.79
C SER A 46 7.48 -0.84 1.47
N VAL A 47 6.74 -1.77 0.87
CA VAL A 47 5.90 -1.55 -0.31
C VAL A 47 4.51 -2.11 -0.03
N ARG A 48 3.48 -1.45 -0.54
CA ARG A 48 2.08 -1.88 -0.37
C ARG A 48 1.34 -1.78 -1.68
N SER A 49 0.70 -2.88 -2.07
CA SER A 49 -0.27 -2.88 -3.18
C SER A 49 -1.64 -2.47 -2.64
N SER A 50 -2.34 -1.64 -3.41
CA SER A 50 -3.75 -1.29 -3.13
C SER A 50 -4.73 -2.38 -3.57
N GLY A 51 -4.30 -3.31 -4.42
CA GLY A 51 -5.17 -4.27 -5.10
C GLY A 51 -6.02 -3.67 -6.22
N ASN A 52 -5.96 -2.35 -6.46
CA ASN A 52 -6.77 -1.65 -7.47
C ASN A 52 -5.94 -0.88 -8.52
N GLY A 53 -4.67 -1.24 -8.70
CA GLY A 53 -3.85 -0.70 -9.80
C GLY A 53 -2.68 0.20 -9.37
N ILE A 54 -2.48 0.44 -8.07
CA ILE A 54 -1.36 1.23 -7.58
C ILE A 54 -0.53 0.50 -6.51
N VAL A 55 0.74 0.85 -6.45
CA VAL A 55 1.69 0.38 -5.43
C VAL A 55 2.36 1.58 -4.79
N SER A 56 2.38 1.62 -3.46
CA SER A 56 3.15 2.62 -2.71
C SER A 56 4.47 2.03 -2.24
N ALA A 57 5.50 2.86 -2.21
CA ALA A 57 6.80 2.57 -1.62
C ALA A 57 7.12 3.64 -0.57
N HIS A 58 7.37 3.22 0.67
CA HIS A 58 7.51 4.12 1.82
C HIS A 58 8.99 4.40 2.07
N ASN A 59 9.46 5.55 1.60
CA ASN A 59 10.85 5.93 1.67
C ASN A 59 11.12 6.67 2.99
N MET A 60 11.78 5.96 3.91
CA MET A 60 12.10 6.38 5.27
C MET A 60 12.90 7.71 5.35
N MET A 61 13.41 8.02 6.54
CA MET A 61 14.23 9.19 6.91
C MET A 61 15.31 9.66 5.91
N TYR A 62 15.84 8.79 5.03
CA TYR A 62 16.82 9.21 4.02
C TYR A 62 16.22 9.95 2.82
N ARG A 63 14.90 9.80 2.60
CA ARG A 63 14.18 10.36 1.45
C ARG A 63 12.92 11.12 1.83
N HIS A 64 12.34 10.86 3.01
CA HIS A 64 11.20 11.62 3.54
C HIS A 64 10.00 11.69 2.57
N SER A 65 9.63 10.55 1.98
CA SER A 65 8.59 10.53 0.97
C SER A 65 7.88 9.18 0.84
N VAL A 66 6.70 9.22 0.25
CA VAL A 66 6.01 8.04 -0.29
C VAL A 66 5.96 8.17 -1.80
N THR A 67 6.50 7.19 -2.52
CA THR A 67 6.36 7.12 -3.98
C THR A 67 5.23 6.19 -4.37
N ILE A 68 4.41 6.59 -5.34
CA ILE A 68 3.24 5.86 -5.83
C ILE A 68 3.48 5.50 -7.29
N TYR A 69 3.26 4.24 -7.64
CA TYR A 69 3.49 3.68 -8.96
C TYR A 69 2.23 3.04 -9.51
N ASP A 70 2.10 3.04 -10.83
CA ASP A 70 1.13 2.21 -11.54
C ASP A 70 1.59 0.74 -11.49
N SER A 71 0.70 -0.17 -11.10
CA SER A 71 1.06 -1.57 -10.89
C SER A 71 1.25 -2.37 -12.17
N GLN A 72 0.81 -1.85 -13.32
CA GLN A 72 0.90 -2.50 -14.63
C GLN A 72 2.07 -1.97 -15.44
N THR A 73 2.25 -0.64 -15.50
CA THR A 73 3.32 -0.01 -16.27
C THR A 73 4.62 0.16 -15.48
N PHE A 74 4.55 0.06 -14.14
CA PHE A 74 5.65 0.35 -13.22
C PHE A 74 6.14 1.81 -13.25
N GLU A 75 5.37 2.71 -13.85
CA GLU A 75 5.70 4.14 -13.94
C GLU A 75 5.39 4.85 -12.62
N LEU A 76 6.24 5.82 -12.27
CA LEU A 76 6.02 6.69 -11.12
C LEU A 76 4.85 7.63 -11.40
N ILE A 77 3.78 7.50 -10.62
CA ILE A 77 2.63 8.41 -10.65
C ILE A 77 2.95 9.67 -9.85
N LYS A 78 3.48 9.50 -8.63
CA LYS A 78 3.75 10.63 -7.74
C LYS A 78 4.81 10.33 -6.68
N THR A 79 5.58 11.37 -6.32
CA THR A 79 6.32 11.44 -5.06
C THR A 79 5.58 12.38 -4.10
N VAL A 80 5.11 11.83 -2.98
CA VAL A 80 4.43 12.58 -1.91
C VAL A 80 5.45 12.86 -0.81
N PRO A 81 5.85 14.12 -0.56
CA PRO A 81 6.71 14.44 0.56
C PRO A 81 5.98 14.18 1.88
N ASP A 82 6.70 13.68 2.88
CA ASP A 82 6.14 13.46 4.23
C ASP A 82 6.11 14.74 5.10
N SER A 83 6.50 15.87 4.50
CA SER A 83 6.62 17.15 5.18
C SER A 83 5.25 17.72 5.48
N VAL A 84 4.98 17.99 6.75
CA VAL A 84 3.67 18.38 7.26
C VAL A 84 3.79 19.58 8.20
N GLN A 85 2.88 20.54 8.04
CA GLN A 85 2.65 21.59 9.04
C GLN A 85 1.53 21.13 9.98
N LEU A 86 1.90 20.49 11.09
CA LEU A 86 0.97 19.85 12.03
C LEU A 86 -0.10 20.80 12.58
N SER A 87 0.20 22.09 12.74
CA SER A 87 -0.77 23.09 13.17
C SER A 87 -1.98 23.24 12.25
N LYS A 88 -1.86 22.92 10.95
CA LYS A 88 -2.99 22.90 10.00
C LYS A 88 -3.99 21.77 10.28
N PHE A 89 -3.61 20.79 11.08
CA PHE A 89 -4.41 19.63 11.46
C PHE A 89 -4.85 19.69 12.93
N GLY A 90 -4.91 20.89 13.52
CA GLY A 90 -5.39 21.11 14.90
C GLY A 90 -4.33 20.94 15.99
N LEU A 91 -3.09 20.57 15.63
CA LEU A 91 -1.98 20.39 16.56
C LEU A 91 -1.21 21.71 16.75
N SER A 92 -1.88 22.74 17.28
CA SER A 92 -1.41 24.14 17.32
C SER A 92 -0.06 24.37 18.01
N LYS A 93 0.36 23.46 18.91
CA LYS A 93 1.66 23.51 19.60
C LYS A 93 2.86 23.31 18.65
N PHE A 94 2.62 22.77 17.46
CA PHE A 94 3.63 22.42 16.47
C PHE A 94 3.61 23.42 15.31
N THR A 95 4.36 24.51 15.44
CA THR A 95 4.28 25.66 14.52
C THR A 95 5.23 25.58 13.31
N SER A 96 6.22 24.68 13.35
CA SER A 96 7.19 24.47 12.27
C SER A 96 6.67 23.48 11.21
N ILE A 97 7.46 23.28 10.15
CA ILE A 97 7.30 22.13 9.26
C ILE A 97 8.04 20.95 9.88
N PHE A 98 7.38 19.80 9.92
CA PHE A 98 7.90 18.54 10.44
C PHE A 98 8.02 17.54 9.30
N ARG A 99 8.93 16.58 9.43
CA ARG A 99 9.03 15.42 8.54
C ARG A 99 8.80 14.15 9.33
N GLY A 100 8.34 13.12 8.64
CA GLY A 100 8.21 11.78 9.20
C GLY A 100 9.39 10.89 8.82
N ALA A 101 9.14 9.60 8.90
CA ALA A 101 9.96 8.55 8.30
C ALA A 101 9.02 7.41 7.91
N PRO A 102 8.35 7.49 6.74
CA PRO A 102 7.36 6.53 6.31
C PRO A 102 7.88 5.09 6.40
N VAL A 103 7.18 4.23 7.14
CA VAL A 103 7.64 2.86 7.43
C VAL A 103 6.66 1.80 6.95
N GLU A 104 5.37 2.00 7.15
CA GLU A 104 4.30 1.07 6.77
C GLU A 104 3.07 1.87 6.34
N GLY A 105 2.14 1.20 5.67
CA GLY A 105 0.88 1.83 5.32
C GLY A 105 -0.23 0.85 4.98
N ALA A 106 -1.45 1.36 4.98
CA ALA A 106 -2.66 0.62 4.66
C ALA A 106 -3.58 1.47 3.79
N TYR A 107 -4.06 0.89 2.69
CA TYR A 107 -5.08 1.51 1.86
C TYR A 107 -6.44 1.43 2.55
N SER A 108 -7.25 2.47 2.41
CA SER A 108 -8.65 2.42 2.84
C SER A 108 -9.43 1.39 2.01
N PRO A 109 -10.47 0.75 2.57
CA PRO A 109 -11.28 -0.22 1.82
C PRO A 109 -11.94 0.34 0.57
N ASP A 110 -12.23 1.64 0.55
CA ASP A 110 -12.81 2.36 -0.59
C ASP A 110 -11.75 2.84 -1.61
N GLY A 111 -10.47 2.57 -1.37
CA GLY A 111 -9.35 2.93 -2.26
C GLY A 111 -9.06 4.43 -2.37
N LYS A 112 -9.68 5.28 -1.55
CA LYS A 112 -9.52 6.75 -1.61
C LYS A 112 -8.32 7.27 -0.84
N TYR A 113 -7.82 6.52 0.13
CA TYR A 113 -6.78 6.97 1.04
C TYR A 113 -5.68 5.93 1.24
N LEU A 114 -4.48 6.42 1.52
CA LEU A 114 -3.37 5.64 2.05
C LEU A 114 -3.01 6.20 3.43
N TYR A 115 -3.13 5.37 4.47
CA TYR A 115 -2.70 5.69 5.82
C TYR A 115 -1.26 5.24 6.00
N VAL A 116 -0.37 6.13 6.44
CA VAL A 116 1.08 5.91 6.52
C VAL A 116 1.55 6.14 7.94
N THR A 117 2.25 5.16 8.50
CA THR A 117 2.90 5.29 9.80
C THR A 117 4.34 5.76 9.65
N ASN A 118 4.78 6.57 10.61
CA ASN A 118 6.13 7.11 10.64
C ASN A 118 6.94 6.47 11.76
N TYR A 119 8.13 5.95 11.43
CA TYR A 119 9.08 5.40 12.40
C TYR A 119 9.52 6.43 13.44
N ALA A 120 9.76 7.65 12.97
CA ALA A 120 10.18 8.78 13.77
C ALA A 120 9.64 10.07 13.16
N MET A 121 9.70 11.13 13.94
CA MET A 121 9.39 12.50 13.52
C MET A 121 10.65 13.34 13.59
N TYR A 122 10.76 14.31 12.70
CA TYR A 122 11.88 15.23 12.59
C TYR A 122 11.38 16.66 12.58
N GLY A 123 12.06 17.51 13.33
CA GLY A 123 11.71 18.92 13.51
C GLY A 123 11.79 19.31 14.98
N LYS A 124 11.49 20.59 15.27
CA LYS A 124 11.67 21.16 16.60
C LYS A 124 10.88 20.37 17.66
N GLY A 125 11.61 19.77 18.61
CA GLY A 125 11.03 19.02 19.73
C GLY A 125 10.96 17.51 19.52
N PHE A 126 11.29 17.01 18.34
CA PHE A 126 11.47 15.58 18.07
C PHE A 126 12.97 15.27 17.99
N ASN A 127 13.50 14.63 19.04
CA ASN A 127 14.93 14.37 19.21
C ASN A 127 15.23 12.93 19.65
N ARG A 128 14.20 12.08 19.79
CA ARG A 128 14.33 10.71 20.32
C ARG A 128 13.60 9.74 19.40
N GLU A 129 14.34 9.16 18.47
CA GLU A 129 13.83 8.12 17.59
C GLU A 129 13.54 6.82 18.36
N GLY A 130 12.69 5.96 17.77
CA GLY A 130 12.55 4.58 18.21
C GLY A 130 13.83 3.78 17.98
N HIS A 131 13.93 2.61 18.62
CA HIS A 131 14.96 1.61 18.34
C HIS A 131 14.41 0.20 18.58
N ASP A 132 15.09 -0.79 18.01
CA ASP A 132 14.60 -2.17 17.91
C ASP A 132 14.29 -2.85 19.24
N THR A 133 14.94 -2.44 20.34
CA THR A 133 14.63 -2.94 21.68
C THR A 133 13.23 -2.57 22.16
N CYS A 134 12.63 -1.51 21.61
CA CYS A 134 11.26 -1.07 21.85
C CYS A 134 10.84 -1.08 23.33
N SER A 135 11.65 -0.47 24.20
CA SER A 135 11.37 -0.38 25.64
C SER A 135 10.68 0.95 25.99
N PRO A 136 9.68 0.96 26.89
CA PRO A 136 9.14 2.21 27.44
C PRO A 136 10.20 3.09 28.12
N ALA A 137 11.28 2.49 28.64
CA ALA A 137 12.38 3.21 29.28
C ALA A 137 13.20 4.07 28.29
N SER A 138 13.09 3.78 26.99
CA SER A 138 13.79 4.50 25.92
C SER A 138 13.24 5.90 25.67
N LYS A 139 12.02 6.18 26.15
CA LYS A 139 11.37 7.50 26.05
C LYS A 139 11.39 8.07 24.63
N TYR A 140 11.15 7.26 23.60
CA TYR A 140 11.02 7.73 22.23
C TYR A 140 9.89 8.76 22.10
N ASP A 141 10.01 9.65 21.12
CA ASP A 141 8.97 10.64 20.87
C ASP A 141 7.76 10.00 20.20
N LYS A 142 6.57 10.48 20.54
CA LYS A 142 5.34 10.00 19.90
C LYS A 142 5.32 10.46 18.44
N SER A 143 5.10 9.51 17.55
CA SER A 143 4.98 9.75 16.11
C SER A 143 3.54 10.02 15.71
N PHE A 144 3.33 10.38 14.45
CA PHE A 144 2.02 10.59 13.86
C PHE A 144 1.75 9.62 12.73
N LEU A 145 0.46 9.35 12.51
CA LEU A 145 -0.03 8.67 11.32
C LEU A 145 -0.53 9.72 10.33
N TYR A 146 -0.13 9.61 9.06
CA TYR A 146 -0.59 10.49 7.99
C TYR A 146 -1.62 9.81 7.12
N ARG A 147 -2.61 10.56 6.64
CA ARG A 147 -3.51 10.11 5.58
C ARG A 147 -3.20 10.86 4.30
N ILE A 148 -2.88 10.12 3.26
CA ILE A 148 -2.70 10.63 1.90
C ILE A 148 -4.00 10.41 1.15
N ASN A 149 -4.57 11.47 0.59
CA ASN A 149 -5.68 11.39 -0.35
C ASN A 149 -5.13 10.96 -1.72
N LEU A 150 -5.68 9.90 -2.31
CA LEU A 150 -5.17 9.29 -3.54
C LEU A 150 -5.70 9.94 -4.82
N GLU A 151 -6.67 10.84 -4.73
CA GLU A 151 -7.15 11.63 -5.87
C GLU A 151 -6.14 12.73 -6.25
N ASN A 152 -5.52 13.36 -5.25
CA ASN A 152 -4.62 14.49 -5.43
C ASN A 152 -3.21 14.27 -4.86
N TYR A 153 -2.97 13.14 -4.19
CA TYR A 153 -1.71 12.73 -3.61
C TYR A 153 -1.12 13.73 -2.61
N VAL A 154 -1.96 14.27 -1.73
CA VAL A 154 -1.51 15.13 -0.63
C VAL A 154 -1.88 14.53 0.72
N ILE A 155 -1.08 14.85 1.73
CA ILE A 155 -1.44 14.56 3.12
C ILE A 155 -2.58 15.50 3.52
N ASP A 156 -3.74 14.92 3.80
CA ASP A 156 -4.97 15.66 4.10
C ASP A 156 -5.47 15.44 5.53
N ASN A 157 -4.82 14.55 6.30
CA ASN A 157 -5.10 14.37 7.72
C ASN A 157 -3.92 13.78 8.49
N VAL A 158 -3.93 13.99 9.82
CA VAL A 158 -2.90 13.52 10.76
C VAL A 158 -3.56 13.01 12.04
N TYR A 159 -3.07 11.91 12.59
CA TYR A 159 -3.55 11.26 13.81
C TYR A 159 -2.43 11.02 14.82
#